data_AF-A0AAD6L1M4-F1
#
_entry.id   AF-A0AAD6L1M4-F1
#
_cell.length_a   1.000
_cell.length_b   1.000
_cell.length_c   1.000
_cell.angle_alpha   90.00
_cell.angle_beta   90.00
_cell.angle_gamma   90.00
#
_symmetry.space_group_name_H-M   'P 1'
#
loop_
_entity.id
_entity.type
_entity.pdbx_description
1 polymer ?
#
loop_
_entity_poly.entity_id
_entity_poly.type
_entity_poly.pdbx_seq_one_letter_code
_entity_poly.pdbx_strand_id
1 'polypeptide(L)'
;MRKVGCFPDWESYGIVISAMCRVRKCDDAIELVKEMVVKMSLSPRQGVVVKVLAALRANREMRKAGEMIEFLENEGYGVGFESYELVVEGCLECKDFILAAKVVMGMTEKGFIPYIKVRQKVVEGLIDAGEWKLACTVRERFASLSS
;
A
#
# COMPACT_ATOMS: atom_id res chain seq x y z
N MET A 1 -9.18 22.10 1.91
CA MET A 1 -8.98 23.31 1.09
C MET A 1 -10.33 23.84 0.63
N ARG A 2 -10.90 24.88 1.26
CA ARG A 2 -12.07 25.60 0.72
C ARG A 2 -12.06 27.03 1.22
N LYS A 3 -11.52 27.94 0.42
CA LYS A 3 -11.78 29.38 0.54
C LYS A 3 -12.03 29.91 -0.87
N VAL A 4 -13.28 30.28 -1.10
CA VAL A 4 -13.83 31.01 -2.27
C VAL A 4 -13.63 30.31 -3.63
N GLY A 5 -14.69 29.63 -4.11
CA GLY A 5 -14.92 29.35 -5.54
C GLY A 5 -14.01 28.34 -6.26
N CYS A 6 -12.83 27.98 -5.74
CA CYS A 6 -11.95 26.99 -6.37
C CYS A 6 -12.21 25.58 -5.84
N PHE A 7 -12.61 24.69 -6.75
CA PHE A 7 -12.65 23.25 -6.50
C PHE A 7 -11.27 22.68 -6.78
N PRO A 8 -10.62 21.99 -5.82
CA PRO A 8 -9.35 21.35 -6.06
C PRO A 8 -9.51 20.24 -7.10
N ASP A 9 -8.60 20.20 -8.07
CA ASP A 9 -8.51 19.14 -9.08
C ASP A 9 -7.40 18.13 -8.71
N TRP A 10 -7.17 17.14 -9.58
CA TRP A 10 -6.14 16.12 -9.38
C TRP A 10 -4.75 16.71 -9.18
N GLU A 11 -4.42 17.82 -9.87
CA GLU A 11 -3.11 18.46 -9.78
C GLU A 11 -2.94 19.17 -8.44
N SER A 12 -3.98 19.92 -8.01
CA SER A 12 -4.01 20.61 -6.73
C SER A 12 -3.83 19.64 -5.55
N TYR A 13 -4.58 18.53 -5.54
CA TYR A 13 -4.40 17.46 -4.55
C TYR A 13 -3.00 16.86 -4.62
N GLY A 14 -2.54 16.51 -5.83
CA GLY A 14 -1.24 15.88 -6.04
C GLY A 14 -0.08 16.72 -5.51
N ILE A 15 -0.11 18.04 -5.70
CA ILE A 15 0.91 18.97 -5.19
C ILE A 15 0.93 18.95 -3.66
N VAL A 16 -0.21 19.10 -3.01
CA VAL A 16 -0.25 19.24 -1.55
C VAL A 16 -0.03 17.92 -0.83
N ILE A 17 -0.58 16.81 -1.34
CA ILE A 17 -0.26 15.47 -0.82
C ILE A 17 1.25 15.22 -0.94
N SER A 18 1.86 15.54 -2.08
CA SER A 18 3.32 15.40 -2.26
C SER A 18 4.10 16.25 -1.26
N ALA A 19 3.66 17.49 -1.00
CA ALA A 19 4.29 18.37 -0.02
C ALA A 19 4.18 17.80 1.42
N MET A 20 3.00 17.32 1.82
CA MET A 20 2.78 16.69 3.13
C MET A 20 3.64 15.44 3.32
N CYS A 21 3.75 14.59 2.29
CA CYS A 21 4.63 13.41 2.30
C CYS A 21 6.10 13.80 2.54
N ARG A 22 6.59 14.86 1.87
CA ARG A 22 7.97 15.34 2.02
C ARG A 22 8.29 15.81 3.44
N VAL A 23 7.32 16.42 4.12
CA VAL A 23 7.46 16.86 5.52
C VAL A 23 6.99 15.81 6.54
N ARG A 24 6.81 14.56 6.10
CA ARG A 24 6.41 13.40 6.94
C ARG A 24 5.09 13.58 7.70
N LYS A 25 4.20 14.44 7.21
CA LYS A 25 2.83 14.60 7.73
C LYS A 25 1.90 13.59 7.07
N CYS A 26 2.11 12.31 7.37
CA CYS A 26 1.42 11.22 6.71
C CYS A 26 -0.09 11.20 6.99
N ASP A 27 -0.52 11.55 8.21
CA ASP A 27 -1.94 11.61 8.56
C ASP A 27 -2.69 12.66 7.72
N ASP A 28 -2.13 13.87 7.60
CA ASP A 28 -2.69 14.91 6.74
C ASP A 28 -2.72 14.48 5.26
N ALA A 29 -1.69 13.77 4.79
CA ALA A 29 -1.64 13.24 3.43
C ALA A 29 -2.72 12.17 3.18
N ILE A 30 -2.93 11.26 4.13
CA ILE A 30 -3.96 10.22 4.08
C ILE A 30 -5.35 10.86 4.02
N GLU A 31 -5.63 11.83 4.90
CA GLU A 31 -6.93 12.50 4.94
C GLU A 31 -7.23 13.26 3.65
N LEU A 32 -6.22 13.85 3.01
CA LEU A 32 -6.37 14.47 1.68
C LEU A 32 -6.67 13.44 0.58
N VAL A 33 -6.09 12.24 0.62
CA VAL A 33 -6.44 11.16 -0.32
C VAL A 33 -7.89 10.72 -0.11
N LYS A 34 -8.33 10.53 1.14
CA LYS A 34 -9.72 10.19 1.45
C LYS A 34 -10.69 11.29 1.02
N GLU A 35 -10.34 12.57 1.23
CA GLU A 35 -11.14 13.70 0.75
C GLU A 35 -11.27 13.68 -0.78
N MET A 36 -10.16 13.46 -1.48
CA MET A 36 -10.10 13.36 -2.95
C MET A 36 -11.00 12.23 -3.48
N VAL A 37 -10.98 11.06 -2.84
CA VAL A 37 -11.75 9.88 -3.24
C VAL A 37 -13.23 10.02 -2.89
N VAL A 38 -13.55 10.23 -1.62
CA VAL A 38 -14.92 10.10 -1.10
C VAL A 38 -15.74 11.36 -1.39
N LYS A 39 -15.15 12.55 -1.22
CA LYS A 39 -15.90 13.81 -1.33
C LYS A 39 -15.87 14.41 -2.72
N MET A 40 -14.79 14.19 -3.46
CA MET A 40 -14.60 14.77 -4.79
C MET A 40 -14.74 13.74 -5.92
N SER A 41 -14.82 12.44 -5.60
CA SER A 41 -14.91 11.36 -6.59
C SER A 41 -13.78 11.39 -7.62
N LEU A 42 -12.60 11.83 -7.21
CA LEU A 42 -11.42 11.92 -8.06
C LEU A 42 -10.53 10.70 -7.83
N SER A 43 -10.25 9.96 -8.90
CA SER A 43 -9.30 8.83 -8.86
C SER A 43 -7.88 9.30 -8.51
N PRO A 44 -7.28 8.79 -7.42
CA PRO A 44 -5.89 9.07 -7.09
C PRO A 44 -4.98 8.53 -8.18
N ARG A 45 -4.12 9.39 -8.74
CA ARG A 45 -3.09 8.95 -9.68
C ARG A 45 -2.11 8.03 -8.94
N GLN A 46 -1.63 6.98 -9.62
CA GLN A 46 -0.69 6.00 -9.04
C GLN A 46 0.53 6.67 -8.37
N GLY A 47 1.11 7.69 -9.00
CA GLY A 47 2.24 8.42 -8.43
C GLY A 47 1.93 9.22 -7.15
N VAL A 48 0.67 9.52 -6.85
CA VAL A 48 0.25 10.10 -5.56
C VAL A 48 0.22 9.01 -4.50
N VAL A 49 -0.38 7.86 -4.80
CA VAL A 49 -0.48 6.71 -3.90
C VAL A 49 0.92 6.22 -3.50
N VAL A 50 1.81 6.01 -4.48
CA VAL A 50 3.20 5.58 -4.25
C VAL A 50 3.94 6.54 -3.30
N LYS A 51 3.76 7.87 -3.45
CA LYS A 51 4.39 8.85 -2.55
C LYS A 51 3.89 8.76 -1.11
N VAL A 52 2.59 8.58 -0.92
CA VAL A 52 1.99 8.40 0.41
C VAL A 52 2.53 7.14 1.06
N LEU A 53 2.54 6.02 0.33
CA LEU A 53 3.05 4.75 0.84
C LEU A 53 4.56 4.82 1.13
N ALA A 54 5.34 5.50 0.28
CA ALA A 54 6.76 5.75 0.53
C ALA A 54 7.00 6.56 1.81
N ALA A 55 6.19 7.59 2.06
CA ALA A 55 6.28 8.37 3.29
C ALA A 55 5.90 7.54 4.53
N LEU A 56 4.86 6.71 4.43
CA LEU A 56 4.46 5.78 5.49
C LEU A 56 5.55 4.75 5.80
N ARG A 57 6.17 4.17 4.78
CA ARG A 57 7.33 3.27 4.95
C ARG A 57 8.50 3.98 5.62
N ALA A 58 8.82 5.21 5.20
CA ALA A 58 9.88 6.01 5.82
C ALA A 58 9.61 6.36 7.30
N ASN A 59 8.33 6.34 7.71
CA ASN A 59 7.90 6.51 9.11
C ASN A 59 7.67 5.17 9.84
N ARG A 60 7.86 4.02 9.18
CA ARG A 60 7.55 2.68 9.70
C ARG A 60 6.07 2.47 10.07
N GLU A 61 5.17 3.19 9.41
CA GLU A 61 3.72 3.14 9.65
C GLU A 61 3.02 2.13 8.72
N MET A 62 3.51 0.88 8.71
CA MET A 62 3.09 -0.10 7.69
C MET A 62 1.63 -0.52 7.79
N ARG A 63 1.06 -0.53 9.00
CA ARG A 63 -0.37 -0.77 9.19
C ARG A 63 -1.22 0.24 8.41
N LYS A 64 -0.91 1.55 8.55
CA LYS A 64 -1.60 2.61 7.79
C LYS A 64 -1.39 2.47 6.28
N ALA A 65 -0.22 1.96 5.86
CA ALA A 65 0.06 1.72 4.45
C ALA A 65 -0.81 0.58 3.88
N GLY A 66 -1.01 -0.50 4.64
CA GLY A 66 -1.96 -1.56 4.30
C GLY A 66 -3.41 -1.06 4.27
N GLU A 67 -3.82 -0.29 5.29
CA GLU A 67 -5.16 0.32 5.37
C GLU A 67 -5.44 1.26 4.19
N MET A 68 -4.42 1.98 3.67
CA MET A 68 -4.56 2.82 2.49
C MET A 68 -4.82 2.00 1.22
N ILE A 69 -4.14 0.87 1.04
CA ILE A 69 -4.41 -0.05 -0.08
C ILE A 69 -5.85 -0.57 0.02
N GLU A 70 -6.23 -1.10 1.19
CA GLU A 70 -7.57 -1.64 1.43
C GLU A 70 -8.66 -0.57 1.19
N PHE A 71 -8.45 0.65 1.69
CA PHE A 71 -9.36 1.76 1.46
C PHE A 71 -9.56 2.05 -0.03
N LEU A 72 -8.47 2.19 -0.80
CA LEU A 72 -8.58 2.49 -2.23
C LEU A 72 -9.30 1.38 -2.99
N GLU A 73 -9.03 0.12 -2.67
CA GLU A 73 -9.68 -1.01 -3.31
C GLU A 73 -11.17 -1.12 -2.96
N ASN A 74 -11.54 -0.87 -1.70
CA ASN A 74 -12.93 -0.86 -1.25
C ASN A 74 -13.75 0.25 -1.92
N GLU A 75 -13.11 1.39 -2.21
CA GLU A 75 -13.69 2.49 -2.96
C GLU A 75 -13.66 2.26 -4.50
N GLY A 76 -13.19 1.09 -4.95
CA GLY A 76 -13.18 0.69 -6.36
C GLY A 76 -12.02 1.24 -7.19
N TYR A 77 -10.98 1.79 -6.54
CA TYR A 77 -9.79 2.31 -7.21
C TYR A 77 -8.67 1.26 -7.24
N GLY A 78 -8.14 1.00 -8.45
CA GLY A 78 -7.06 0.06 -8.64
C GLY A 78 -5.74 0.54 -8.03
N VAL A 79 -5.08 -0.33 -7.27
CA VAL A 79 -3.74 -0.11 -6.72
C VAL A 79 -2.72 -0.82 -7.61
N GLY A 80 -1.68 -0.10 -8.05
CA GLY A 80 -0.65 -0.64 -8.92
C GLY A 80 0.37 -1.52 -8.21
N PHE A 81 1.07 -2.36 -8.99
CA PHE A 81 2.13 -3.27 -8.53
C PHE A 81 3.17 -2.61 -7.61
N GLU A 82 3.66 -1.42 -8.00
CA GLU A 82 4.69 -0.69 -7.23
C GLU A 82 4.22 -0.32 -5.82
N SER A 83 2.93 -0.01 -5.64
CA SER A 83 2.35 0.29 -4.34
C SER A 83 2.35 -0.93 -3.43
N TYR A 84 1.98 -2.09 -3.97
CA TYR A 84 2.02 -3.37 -3.27
C TYR A 84 3.45 -3.75 -2.85
N GLU A 85 4.39 -3.75 -3.79
CA GLU A 85 5.80 -4.07 -3.52
C GLU A 85 6.38 -3.17 -2.42
N LEU A 86 6.12 -1.86 -2.48
CA LEU A 86 6.61 -0.92 -1.49
C LEU A 86 6.09 -1.26 -0.08
N VAL A 87 4.81 -1.63 0.02
CA VAL A 87 4.21 -2.01 1.31
C VAL A 87 4.78 -3.33 1.81
N VAL A 88 4.92 -4.34 0.95
CA VAL A 88 5.48 -5.63 1.38
C VAL A 88 6.93 -5.47 1.87
N GLU A 89 7.77 -4.76 1.14
CA GLU A 89 9.15 -4.49 1.56
C GLU A 89 9.20 -3.75 2.91
N GLY A 90 8.36 -2.73 3.09
CA GLY A 90 8.28 -2.00 4.36
C GLY A 90 7.83 -2.90 5.52
N CYS A 91 6.89 -3.82 5.29
CA CYS A 91 6.48 -4.80 6.29
C CYS A 91 7.63 -5.72 6.67
N LEU A 92 8.39 -6.22 5.68
CA LEU A 92 9.58 -7.05 5.91
C LEU A 92 10.66 -6.31 6.71
N GLU A 93 10.90 -5.02 6.42
CA GLU A 93 11.84 -4.16 7.17
C GLU A 93 11.41 -3.93 8.63
N CYS A 94 10.10 -3.97 8.88
CA CYS A 94 9.52 -3.84 10.22
C CYS A 94 9.26 -5.18 10.90
N LYS A 95 9.58 -6.31 10.24
CA LYS A 95 9.27 -7.68 10.69
C LYS A 95 7.78 -7.92 10.93
N ASP A 96 6.89 -7.18 10.27
CA ASP A 96 5.45 -7.42 10.29
C ASP A 96 5.09 -8.45 9.21
N PHE A 97 5.47 -9.71 9.47
CA PHE A 97 5.35 -10.79 8.50
C PHE A 97 3.90 -11.16 8.19
N ILE A 98 2.99 -10.99 9.15
CA ILE A 98 1.56 -11.25 8.96
C ILE A 98 0.96 -10.21 8.00
N LEU A 99 1.29 -8.93 8.16
CA LEU A 99 0.85 -7.92 7.19
C LEU A 99 1.50 -8.13 5.83
N ALA A 100 2.80 -8.44 5.79
CA ALA A 100 3.48 -8.76 4.54
C ALA A 100 2.77 -9.90 3.77
N ALA A 101 2.39 -10.96 4.49
CA ALA A 101 1.63 -12.10 3.96
C ALA A 101 0.27 -11.69 3.39
N LYS A 102 -0.50 -10.87 4.11
CA LYS A 102 -1.79 -10.37 3.63
C LYS A 102 -1.64 -9.57 2.33
N VAL A 103 -0.64 -8.70 2.27
CA VAL A 103 -0.38 -7.83 1.13
C VAL A 103 0.07 -8.65 -0.09
N VAL A 104 0.95 -9.65 0.07
CA VAL A 104 1.33 -10.53 -1.06
C VAL A 104 0.17 -11.42 -1.52
N MET A 105 -0.69 -11.89 -0.62
CA MET A 105 -1.88 -12.65 -1.02
C MET A 105 -2.80 -11.76 -1.87
N GLY A 106 -3.13 -10.57 -1.36
CA GLY A 106 -3.98 -9.61 -2.07
C GLY A 106 -3.43 -9.23 -3.44
N MET A 107 -2.14 -8.89 -3.56
CA MET A 107 -1.59 -8.55 -4.88
C MET A 107 -1.63 -9.71 -5.87
N THR A 108 -1.48 -10.96 -5.40
CA THR A 108 -1.58 -12.13 -6.28
C THR A 108 -3.01 -12.43 -6.72
N GLU A 109 -4.01 -12.10 -5.92
CA GLU A 109 -5.43 -12.17 -6.33
C GLU A 109 -5.75 -11.17 -7.43
N LYS A 110 -5.05 -10.03 -7.46
CA LYS A 110 -5.12 -9.03 -8.54
C LYS A 110 -4.27 -9.38 -9.77
N GLY A 111 -3.62 -10.55 -9.77
CA GLY A 111 -2.78 -11.02 -10.88
C GLY A 111 -1.34 -10.48 -10.86
N PHE A 112 -0.90 -9.83 -9.79
CA PHE A 112 0.49 -9.41 -9.63
C PHE A 112 1.36 -10.53 -9.06
N ILE A 113 2.58 -10.66 -9.57
CA ILE A 113 3.55 -11.64 -9.09
C ILE A 113 4.61 -10.92 -8.28
N PRO A 114 4.69 -11.14 -6.95
CA PRO A 114 5.70 -10.49 -6.13
C PRO A 114 7.12 -10.89 -6.55
N TYR A 115 8.09 -10.00 -6.35
CA TYR A 115 9.49 -10.32 -6.66
C TYR A 115 9.97 -11.58 -5.91
N ILE A 116 10.79 -12.41 -6.58
CA ILE A 116 11.23 -13.71 -6.02
C ILE A 116 11.88 -13.58 -4.64
N LYS A 117 12.67 -12.52 -4.43
CA LYS A 117 13.32 -12.22 -3.15
C LYS A 117 12.32 -11.86 -2.05
N VAL A 118 11.24 -11.17 -2.39
CA VAL A 118 10.14 -10.84 -1.47
C VAL A 118 9.41 -12.10 -1.06
N ARG A 119 9.07 -12.98 -2.03
CA ARG A 119 8.40 -14.26 -1.77
C ARG A 119 9.16 -15.13 -0.77
N GLN A 120 10.48 -15.27 -0.97
CA GLN A 120 11.34 -16.02 -0.05
C GLN A 120 11.28 -15.43 1.37
N LYS A 121 11.52 -14.12 1.50
CA LYS A 121 11.56 -13.44 2.80
C LYS A 121 10.24 -13.49 3.57
N VAL A 122 9.10 -13.42 2.89
CA VAL A 122 7.79 -13.53 3.55
C VAL A 122 7.60 -14.92 4.14
N VAL A 123 7.91 -15.98 3.39
CA VAL A 123 7.76 -17.36 3.86
C VAL A 123 8.72 -17.65 5.02
N GLU A 124 9.99 -17.27 4.89
CA GLU A 124 10.99 -17.42 5.96
C GLU A 124 10.59 -16.64 7.22
N GLY A 125 10.16 -15.38 7.07
CA GLY A 125 9.74 -14.55 8.19
C GLY A 125 8.51 -15.09 8.93
N LEU A 126 7.53 -15.65 8.22
CA LEU A 126 6.38 -16.30 8.84
C LEU A 126 6.78 -17.56 9.61
N ILE A 127 7.68 -18.36 9.05
CA ILE A 127 8.25 -19.55 9.72
C ILE A 127 8.95 -19.14 11.02
N ASP A 128 9.81 -18.13 10.96
CA ASP A 128 10.55 -17.62 12.13
C ASP A 128 9.61 -17.03 13.20
N ALA A 129 8.46 -16.49 12.79
CA ALA A 129 7.40 -16.00 13.68
C ALA A 129 6.48 -17.10 14.24
N GLY A 130 6.64 -18.35 13.82
CA GLY A 130 5.78 -19.47 14.23
C GLY A 130 4.44 -19.55 13.50
N GLU A 131 4.24 -18.74 12.45
CA GLU A 131 3.02 -18.67 11.63
C GLU A 131 3.02 -19.74 10.52
N TRP A 132 3.28 -21.00 10.90
CA TRP A 132 3.52 -22.11 9.99
C TRP A 132 2.39 -22.38 9.00
N LYS A 133 1.14 -22.28 9.46
CA LYS A 133 -0.04 -22.49 8.61
C LYS A 133 -0.10 -21.44 7.51
N LEU A 134 0.07 -20.17 7.88
CA LEU A 134 0.06 -19.06 6.93
C LEU A 134 1.25 -19.14 5.97
N ALA A 135 2.43 -19.54 6.46
CA ALA A 135 3.60 -19.76 5.61
C ALA A 135 3.33 -20.82 4.53
N CYS A 136 2.70 -21.95 4.89
CA CYS A 136 2.31 -22.98 3.93
C CYS A 136 1.32 -22.45 2.90
N THR A 137 0.27 -21.75 3.32
CA THR A 137 -0.73 -21.16 2.42
C THR A 137 -0.10 -20.17 1.44
N VAL A 138 0.76 -19.27 1.92
CA VAL A 138 1.46 -18.29 1.06
C VAL A 138 2.41 -19.00 0.08
N ARG A 139 3.13 -20.03 0.53
CA ARG A 139 4.03 -20.81 -0.32
C ARG A 139 3.27 -21.56 -1.43
N GLU A 140 2.14 -22.18 -1.10
CA GLU A 140 1.27 -22.84 -2.08
C GLU A 140 0.73 -21.85 -3.11
N ARG A 141 0.30 -20.66 -2.65
CA ARG A 141 -0.13 -19.59 -3.55
C ARG A 141 0.99 -19.17 -4.51
N PHE A 142 2.23 -19.05 -4.04
CA PHE A 142 3.36 -18.73 -4.92
C PHE A 142 3.68 -19.83 -5.92
N ALA A 143 3.57 -21.10 -5.53
CA ALA A 143 3.78 -22.23 -6.44
C ALA A 143 2.74 -22.29 -7.56
N SER A 144 1.49 -21.85 -7.31
CA SER A 144 0.45 -21.79 -8.34
C SER A 144 0.61 -20.65 -9.35
N LEU A 145 1.54 -19.72 -9.12
CA LEU A 145 1.80 -18.58 -10.03
C LEU A 145 2.92 -18.86 -11.04
N SER A 146 3.66 -19.95 -10.86
CA SER A 146 4.79 -20.35 -11.72
C SER A 146 4.40 -21.31 -12.86
N SER A 147 3.10 -21.52 -13.07
CA SER A 147 2.51 -22.37 -14.12
C SER A 147 1.81 -21.56 -15.20
#